data_AF-A0A2D6QDR0-F1
#
_entry.id   AF-A0A2D6QDR0-F1
#
_cell.length_a   1.000
_cell.length_b   1.000
_cell.length_c   1.000
_cell.angle_alpha   90.00
_cell.angle_beta   90.00
_cell.angle_gamma   90.00
#
_symmetry.space_group_name_H-M   'P 1'
#
loop_
_entity.id
_entity.type
_entity.pdbx_description
1 polymer ?
#
loop_
_entity_poly.entity_id
_entity_poly.type
_entity_poly.pdbx_seq_one_letter_code
_entity_poly.pdbx_strand_id
1 'polypeptide(L)'
;MCITFLGVVAMLFAGFTAAYFIRRPSPDWVPITIPAWGWIGTGALVVSSTLLERSRRRQDRGLLWASILLGVLFLGTQLLSWRELSAAGVYLPSTPHGSFYFMLSAVHGVHLFGGLLALIYTATRRSEIRWVAGYWHFMGLTWLYTLLLLAN
;
A
#
# COMPACT_ATOMS: atom_id res chain seq x y z
N MET A 1 20.67 8.22 -2.71
CA MET A 1 19.56 8.65 -1.84
C MET A 1 18.43 7.63 -1.76
N CYS A 2 18.07 6.89 -2.83
CA CYS A 2 16.94 5.94 -2.79
C CYS A 2 17.08 4.74 -1.84
N ILE A 3 18.24 4.06 -1.76
CA ILE A 3 18.34 2.79 -1.03
C ILE A 3 18.20 2.99 0.49
N THR A 4 18.83 4.01 1.06
CA THR A 4 18.73 4.31 2.49
C THR A 4 17.30 4.61 2.92
N PHE A 5 16.57 5.41 2.13
CA PHE A 5 15.16 5.71 2.40
C PHE A 5 14.29 4.45 2.35
N LEU A 6 14.46 3.61 1.32
CA LEU A 6 13.77 2.32 1.22
C LEU A 6 14.09 1.41 2.42
N GLY A 7 15.33 1.41 2.89
CA GLY A 7 15.75 0.69 4.08
C GLY A 7 15.04 1.16 5.36
N VAL A 8 14.92 2.48 5.56
CA VAL A 8 14.18 3.05 6.71
C VAL A 8 12.71 2.65 6.66
N VAL A 9 12.07 2.75 5.49
CA VAL A 9 10.67 2.33 5.32
C VAL A 9 10.53 0.82 5.61
N ALA A 10 11.43 -0.01 5.08
CA ALA A 10 11.41 -1.45 5.33
C ALA A 10 11.56 -1.77 6.83
N MET A 11 12.47 -1.09 7.53
CA MET A 11 12.66 -1.26 8.98
C MET A 11 11.43 -0.82 9.78
N LEU A 12 10.74 0.25 9.37
CA LEU A 12 9.49 0.69 9.98
C LEU A 12 8.41 -0.40 9.88
N PHE A 13 8.19 -0.95 8.68
CA PHE A 13 7.23 -2.04 8.49
C PHE A 13 7.63 -3.30 9.24
N ALA A 14 8.92 -3.64 9.27
CA ALA A 14 9.44 -4.76 10.05
C ALA A 14 9.18 -4.59 11.56
N GLY A 15 9.31 -3.38 12.10
CA GLY A 15 8.97 -3.06 13.49
C GLY A 15 7.49 -3.30 13.80
N PHE A 16 6.59 -2.87 12.92
CA PHE A 16 5.17 -3.16 13.06
C PHE A 16 4.83 -4.65 12.92
N THR A 17 5.50 -5.36 12.01
CA THR A 17 5.41 -6.83 11.91
C THR A 17 5.83 -7.52 13.22
N ALA A 18 6.93 -7.10 13.83
CA ALA A 18 7.36 -7.66 15.10
C ALA A 18 6.29 -7.46 16.19
N ALA A 19 5.74 -6.25 16.29
CA ALA A 19 4.63 -5.95 17.20
C ALA A 19 3.38 -6.80 16.91
N TYR A 20 3.05 -7.05 15.63
CA TYR A 20 1.95 -7.94 15.21
C TYR A 20 2.11 -9.33 15.80
N PHE A 21 3.28 -9.96 15.61
CA PHE A 21 3.53 -11.31 16.13
C PHE A 21 3.56 -11.38 17.65
N ILE A 22 4.05 -10.34 18.33
CA ILE A 22 4.03 -10.25 19.80
C ILE A 22 2.59 -10.17 20.32
N ARG A 23 1.70 -9.46 19.64
CA ARG A 23 0.30 -9.29 20.05
C ARG A 23 -0.62 -10.44 19.63
N ARG A 24 -0.31 -11.17 18.54
CA ARG A 24 -1.13 -12.26 17.99
C ARG A 24 -1.57 -13.34 19.00
N PRO A 25 -0.75 -13.81 19.96
CA PRO A 25 -1.17 -14.83 20.93
C PRO A 25 -1.99 -14.28 22.10
N SER A 26 -2.30 -12.97 22.13
CA SER A 26 -3.02 -12.36 23.26
C SER A 26 -4.49 -12.81 23.31
N PRO A 27 -5.10 -12.99 24.51
CA PRO A 27 -6.49 -13.43 24.63
C PRO A 27 -7.54 -12.47 24.04
N ASP A 28 -7.20 -11.18 23.91
CA ASP A 28 -8.02 -10.13 23.30
C ASP A 28 -7.93 -10.10 21.76
N TRP A 29 -7.20 -11.03 21.15
CA TRP A 29 -7.05 -11.11 19.69
C TRP A 29 -8.32 -11.63 19.02
N VAL A 30 -9.08 -10.70 18.45
CA VAL A 30 -10.26 -11.01 17.63
C VAL A 30 -9.93 -10.77 16.16
N PRO A 31 -9.84 -11.82 15.32
CA PRO A 31 -9.59 -11.68 13.90
C PRO A 31 -10.72 -10.94 13.19
N ILE A 32 -10.35 -10.04 12.28
CA ILE A 32 -11.25 -9.39 11.34
C ILE A 32 -11.17 -10.09 9.99
N THR A 33 -12.30 -10.14 9.28
CA THR A 33 -12.30 -10.52 7.87
C THR A 33 -11.88 -9.31 7.05
N ILE A 34 -10.88 -9.48 6.17
CA ILE A 34 -10.43 -8.40 5.29
C ILE A 34 -11.56 -8.08 4.30
N PRO A 35 -12.00 -6.81 4.20
CA PRO A 35 -13.02 -6.38 3.24
C PRO A 35 -12.63 -6.71 1.79
N ALA A 36 -13.63 -6.95 0.93
CA ALA A 36 -13.40 -7.22 -0.50
C ALA A 36 -12.63 -6.07 -1.18
N TRP A 37 -12.87 -4.83 -0.75
CA TRP A 37 -12.15 -3.63 -1.25
C TRP A 37 -10.64 -3.71 -1.05
N GLY A 38 -10.16 -4.36 0.01
CA GLY A 38 -8.72 -4.57 0.24
C GLY A 38 -8.07 -5.43 -0.85
N TRP A 39 -8.77 -6.47 -1.31
CA TRP A 39 -8.31 -7.35 -2.39
C TRP A 39 -8.43 -6.68 -3.76
N ILE A 40 -9.54 -5.96 -4.01
CA ILE A 40 -9.75 -5.21 -5.26
C ILE A 40 -8.64 -4.16 -5.44
N GLY A 41 -8.36 -3.39 -4.39
CA GLY A 41 -7.26 -2.42 -4.39
C GLY A 41 -5.92 -3.08 -4.71
N THR A 42 -5.65 -4.24 -4.12
CA THR A 42 -4.43 -5.01 -4.36
C THR A 42 -4.27 -5.41 -5.82
N GLY A 43 -5.34 -5.90 -6.45
CA GLY A 43 -5.37 -6.17 -7.88
C GLY A 43 -5.04 -4.92 -8.70
N ALA A 44 -5.64 -3.77 -8.37
CA ALA A 44 -5.37 -2.50 -9.03
C ALA A 44 -3.90 -2.07 -8.88
N LEU A 45 -3.30 -2.24 -7.69
CA LEU A 45 -1.90 -1.88 -7.43
C LEU A 45 -0.91 -2.79 -8.18
N VAL A 46 -1.21 -4.09 -8.27
CA VAL A 46 -0.42 -5.04 -9.07
C VAL A 46 -0.48 -4.66 -10.56
N VAL A 47 -1.67 -4.40 -11.08
CA VAL A 47 -1.82 -3.96 -12.47
C VAL A 47 -1.08 -2.63 -12.69
N SER A 48 -1.24 -1.65 -11.80
CA SER A 48 -0.53 -0.36 -11.80
C SER A 48 0.98 -0.55 -11.94
N SER A 49 1.56 -1.45 -11.14
CA SER A 49 2.97 -1.79 -11.16
C SER A 49 3.40 -2.34 -12.53
N THR A 50 2.64 -3.27 -13.11
CA THR A 50 2.95 -3.80 -14.46
C THR A 50 2.82 -2.76 -15.57
N LEU A 51 1.86 -1.84 -15.47
CA LEU A 51 1.68 -0.75 -16.44
C LEU A 51 2.84 0.25 -16.36
N LEU A 52 3.30 0.58 -15.15
CA LEU A 52 4.45 1.46 -14.95
C LEU A 52 5.73 0.89 -15.57
N GLU A 53 5.98 -0.40 -15.38
CA GLU A 53 7.17 -1.05 -15.97
C GLU A 53 7.09 -1.09 -17.50
N ARG A 54 5.90 -1.36 -18.06
CA ARG A 54 5.69 -1.29 -19.52
C ARG A 54 5.88 0.14 -20.04
N SER A 55 5.34 1.13 -19.33
CA SER A 55 5.53 2.55 -19.63
C SER A 55 7.01 2.91 -19.68
N ARG A 56 7.79 2.50 -18.67
CA ARG A 56 9.23 2.75 -18.60
C ARG A 56 10.00 2.15 -19.76
N ARG A 57 9.67 0.92 -20.18
CA ARG A 57 10.35 0.22 -21.30
C ARG A 57 9.99 0.78 -22.66
N ARG A 58 8.72 1.11 -22.88
CA ARG A 58 8.19 1.58 -24.17
C ARG A 58 8.18 3.11 -24.29
N GLN A 59 8.55 3.82 -23.22
CA GLN A 59 8.40 5.27 -23.09
C GLN A 59 6.96 5.75 -23.34
N ASP A 60 5.99 4.91 -23.00
CA ASP A 60 4.56 5.13 -23.26
C ASP A 60 3.93 5.93 -22.10
N ARG A 61 3.57 7.18 -22.39
CA ARG A 61 2.97 8.10 -21.40
C ARG A 61 1.52 7.77 -21.08
N GLY A 62 0.78 7.12 -21.99
CA GLY A 62 -0.59 6.67 -21.72
C GLY A 62 -0.59 5.61 -20.61
N LEU A 63 0.35 4.66 -20.68
CA LEU A 63 0.52 3.64 -19.64
C LEU A 63 0.97 4.22 -18.29
N LEU A 64 1.76 5.30 -18.29
CA LEU A 64 2.15 6.00 -17.06
C LEU A 64 0.92 6.60 -16.36
N TRP A 65 0.08 7.33 -17.10
CA TRP A 65 -1.12 7.92 -16.54
C TRP A 65 -2.14 6.86 -16.10
N ALA A 66 -2.28 5.77 -16.85
CA ALA A 66 -3.09 4.63 -16.42
C ALA A 66 -2.60 4.02 -15.10
N SER A 67 -1.28 3.87 -14.93
CA SER A 67 -0.67 3.42 -13.68
C SER A 67 -0.96 4.36 -12.51
N ILE A 68 -0.86 5.67 -12.72
CA ILE A 68 -1.19 6.72 -11.75
C ILE A 68 -2.66 6.63 -11.32
N LEU A 69 -3.59 6.50 -12.28
CA LEU A 69 -5.02 6.37 -12.01
C LEU A 69 -5.34 5.14 -11.16
N LEU A 70 -4.69 4.01 -11.43
CA LEU A 70 -4.83 2.81 -10.59
C LEU A 70 -4.25 3.00 -9.19
N GLY A 71 -3.20 3.80 -9.02
CA GLY A 71 -2.69 4.21 -7.70
C GLY A 71 -3.69 5.06 -6.92
N VAL A 72 -4.36 6.01 -7.58
CA VAL A 72 -5.47 6.79 -6.99
C VAL A 72 -6.63 5.87 -6.59
N LEU A 73 -7.00 4.93 -7.48
CA LEU A 73 -8.05 3.95 -7.20
C LEU A 73 -7.71 3.12 -5.96
N PHE A 74 -6.47 2.66 -5.82
CA PHE A 74 -6.02 1.93 -4.63
C PHE A 74 -6.28 2.73 -3.35
N LEU A 75 -5.90 4.02 -3.31
CA LEU A 75 -6.14 4.86 -2.14
C LEU A 75 -7.64 4.99 -1.84
N GLY A 76 -8.47 5.12 -2.88
CA GLY A 76 -9.93 5.09 -2.75
C GLY A 76 -10.44 3.78 -2.13
N THR A 77 -9.95 2.63 -2.58
CA THR A 77 -10.34 1.32 -2.02
C THR A 77 -9.88 1.12 -0.57
N GLN A 78 -8.80 1.76 -0.12
CA GLN A 78 -8.42 1.75 1.30
C GLN A 78 -9.45 2.47 2.15
N LEU A 79 -9.90 3.66 1.70
CA LEU A 79 -10.95 4.40 2.41
C LEU A 79 -12.27 3.62 2.46
N LEU A 80 -12.63 2.91 1.39
CA LEU A 80 -13.81 2.04 1.37
C LEU A 80 -13.66 0.86 2.34
N SER A 81 -12.50 0.21 2.39
CA SER A 81 -12.21 -0.85 3.36
C SER A 81 -12.36 -0.35 4.80
N TRP A 82 -11.84 0.84 5.11
CA TRP A 82 -11.94 1.46 6.42
C TRP A 82 -13.38 1.78 6.81
N ARG A 83 -14.18 2.28 5.86
CA ARG A 83 -15.59 2.57 6.07
C ARG A 83 -16.41 1.31 6.30
N GLU A 84 -16.14 0.23 5.57
CA GLU A 84 -16.81 -1.05 5.74
C GLU A 84 -16.54 -1.65 7.12
N LEU A 85 -15.27 -1.66 7.55
CA LEU A 85 -14.90 -2.11 8.90
C LEU A 85 -15.55 -1.24 9.99
N SER A 86 -15.54 0.08 9.82
CA SER A 86 -16.17 1.00 10.78
C SER A 86 -17.67 0.77 10.88
N ALA A 87 -18.35 0.53 9.76
CA ALA A 87 -19.78 0.20 9.72
C ALA A 87 -20.08 -1.16 10.38
N ALA A 88 -19.13 -2.09 10.36
CA ALA A 88 -19.19 -3.37 11.08
C ALA A 88 -18.81 -3.27 12.57
N GLY A 89 -18.59 -2.06 13.11
CA GLY A 89 -18.22 -1.84 14.51
C GLY A 89 -16.73 -2.03 14.81
N VAL A 90 -15.88 -2.18 13.77
CA VAL A 90 -14.43 -2.28 13.90
C VAL A 90 -13.79 -0.93 13.62
N TYR A 91 -13.26 -0.28 14.65
CA TYR A 91 -12.60 1.03 14.59
C TYR A 91 -11.30 1.01 15.41
N LEU A 92 -10.58 2.12 15.47
CA LEU A 92 -9.41 2.26 16.32
C LEU A 92 -9.83 2.74 17.72
N PRO A 93 -9.53 2.05 18.85
CA PRO A 93 -8.92 0.73 19.01
C PRO A 93 -9.93 -0.35 19.49
N SER A 94 -10.79 -0.87 18.61
CA SER A 94 -11.83 -1.85 18.97
C SER A 94 -11.28 -3.27 19.17
N THR A 95 -10.36 -3.72 18.29
CA THR A 95 -9.65 -5.00 18.42
C THR A 95 -8.17 -4.83 18.03
N PRO A 96 -7.24 -5.63 18.60
CA PRO A 96 -5.83 -5.57 18.22
C PRO A 96 -5.59 -5.84 16.73
N HIS A 97 -6.23 -6.88 16.16
CA HIS A 97 -6.06 -7.24 14.74
C HIS A 97 -6.57 -6.14 13.80
N GLY A 98 -7.77 -5.59 14.09
CA GLY A 98 -8.30 -4.44 13.34
C GLY A 98 -7.40 -3.22 13.45
N SER A 99 -6.82 -2.97 14.63
CA SER A 99 -5.89 -1.87 14.84
C SER A 99 -4.62 -2.00 14.01
N PHE A 100 -4.06 -3.20 13.87
CA PHE A 100 -2.94 -3.45 12.96
C PHE A 100 -3.33 -3.22 11.50
N TYR A 101 -4.53 -3.63 11.08
CA TYR A 101 -5.02 -3.38 9.73
C TYR A 101 -5.10 -1.87 9.43
N PHE A 102 -5.75 -1.08 10.28
CA PHE A 102 -5.83 0.38 10.12
C PHE A 102 -4.45 1.04 10.15
N MET A 103 -3.59 0.70 11.10
CA MET A 103 -2.27 1.30 11.25
C MET A 103 -1.36 1.00 10.04
N LEU A 104 -1.21 -0.28 9.68
CA LEU A 104 -0.33 -0.70 8.57
C LEU A 104 -0.83 -0.14 7.24
N SER A 105 -2.15 -0.18 6.99
CA SER A 105 -2.72 0.37 5.75
C SER A 105 -2.62 1.89 5.69
N ALA A 106 -2.75 2.61 6.81
CA ALA A 106 -2.58 4.06 6.85
C ALA A 106 -1.13 4.47 6.58
N VAL A 107 -0.17 3.86 7.28
CA VAL A 107 1.26 4.13 7.06
C VAL A 107 1.64 3.79 5.62
N HIS A 108 1.17 2.66 5.09
CA HIS A 108 1.36 2.31 3.69
C HIS A 108 0.76 3.34 2.73
N GLY A 109 -0.48 3.75 2.97
CA GLY A 109 -1.20 4.72 2.16
C GLY A 109 -0.48 6.08 2.10
N VAL A 110 0.09 6.55 3.21
CA VAL A 110 0.88 7.80 3.24
C VAL A 110 2.13 7.69 2.36
N HIS A 111 2.87 6.58 2.46
CA HIS A 111 4.05 6.36 1.62
C HIS A 111 3.68 6.24 0.13
N LEU A 112 2.62 5.48 -0.18
CA LEU A 112 2.13 5.33 -1.54
C LEU A 112 1.65 6.67 -2.12
N PHE A 113 0.99 7.51 -1.32
CA PHE A 113 0.59 8.86 -1.72
C PHE A 113 1.82 9.73 -2.07
N GLY A 114 2.89 9.67 -1.27
CA GLY A 114 4.15 10.32 -1.62
C GLY A 114 4.74 9.83 -2.95
N GLY A 115 4.72 8.52 -3.20
CA GLY A 115 5.11 7.93 -4.48
C GLY A 115 4.22 8.38 -5.65
N LEU A 116 2.93 8.57 -5.40
CA LEU A 116 1.96 9.01 -6.41
C LEU A 116 2.24 10.45 -6.84
N LEU A 117 2.51 11.34 -5.88
CA LEU A 117 2.93 12.70 -6.16
C LEU A 117 4.24 12.74 -6.97
N ALA A 118 5.20 11.89 -6.64
CA ALA A 118 6.43 11.75 -7.41
C ALA A 118 6.18 11.25 -8.84
N LEU A 119 5.28 10.28 -9.04
CA LEU A 119 4.89 9.81 -10.37
C LEU A 119 4.22 10.92 -11.20
N ILE A 120 3.29 11.67 -10.61
CA ILE A 120 2.62 12.80 -11.27
C ILE A 120 3.66 13.87 -11.65
N TYR A 121 4.60 14.18 -10.76
CA TYR A 121 5.69 15.11 -11.05
C TYR A 121 6.55 14.62 -12.23
N THR A 122 6.97 13.36 -12.23
CA THR A 122 7.78 12.81 -13.33
C THR A 122 7.01 12.78 -14.66
N ALA A 123 5.72 12.44 -14.62
CA ALA A 123 4.84 12.44 -15.78
C ALA A 123 4.74 13.84 -16.39
N THR A 124 4.50 14.86 -15.57
CA THR A 124 4.32 16.25 -16.02
C THR A 124 5.63 16.89 -16.49
N ARG A 125 6.73 16.71 -15.75
CA ARG A 125 8.04 17.33 -16.05
C ARG A 125 8.90 16.55 -17.05
N ARG A 126 8.45 15.38 -17.51
CA ARG A 126 9.21 14.49 -18.41
C ARG A 126 10.60 14.10 -17.85
N SER A 127 10.70 13.94 -16.54
CA SER A 127 11.95 13.55 -15.88
C SER A 127 12.16 12.03 -15.88
N GLU A 128 13.34 11.59 -15.46
CA GLU A 128 13.68 10.17 -15.36
C GLU A 128 12.73 9.42 -14.40
N ILE A 129 12.09 8.36 -14.89
CA ILE A 129 11.09 7.57 -14.13
C ILE A 129 11.76 6.45 -13.32
N ARG A 130 12.99 6.04 -13.64
CA ARG A 130 13.64 4.82 -13.10
C ARG A 130 13.58 4.70 -11.58
N TRP A 131 13.94 5.77 -10.86
CA TRP A 131 13.96 5.76 -9.39
C TRP A 131 12.56 5.74 -8.78
N VAL A 132 11.63 6.48 -9.38
CA VAL A 132 10.24 6.53 -8.91
C VAL A 132 9.52 5.21 -9.19
N ALA A 133 9.81 4.55 -10.32
CA ALA A 133 9.33 3.21 -10.60
C ALA A 133 9.86 2.18 -9.59
N GLY A 134 11.15 2.21 -9.28
CA GLY A 134 11.73 1.35 -8.24
C GLY A 134 11.04 1.52 -6.88
N TYR A 135 10.78 2.76 -6.48
CA TYR A 135 10.01 3.07 -5.27
C TYR A 135 8.58 2.52 -5.33
N TRP A 136 7.87 2.75 -6.45
CA TRP A 136 6.50 2.27 -6.64
C TRP A 136 6.40 0.74 -6.55
N HIS A 137 7.33 0.02 -7.17
CA HIS A 137 7.40 -1.45 -7.08
C HIS A 137 7.67 -1.91 -5.64
N PHE A 138 8.59 -1.27 -4.94
CA PHE A 138 8.86 -1.57 -3.53
C PHE A 138 7.62 -1.36 -2.65
N MET A 139 6.89 -0.27 -2.85
CA MET A 139 5.64 -0.03 -2.13
C MET A 139 4.60 -1.11 -2.44
N GLY A 140 4.44 -1.50 -3.71
CA GLY A 140 3.55 -2.61 -4.10
C GLY A 140 3.91 -3.94 -3.43
N LEU A 141 5.20 -4.28 -3.36
CA LEU A 141 5.66 -5.48 -2.65
C LEU A 141 5.41 -5.41 -1.15
N THR A 142 5.67 -4.24 -0.54
CA THR A 142 5.41 -4.00 0.89
C THR A 142 3.93 -4.18 1.21
N TRP A 143 3.05 -3.67 0.34
CA TRP A 143 1.61 -3.86 0.49
C TRP A 143 1.20 -5.33 0.45
N LEU A 144 1.62 -6.05 -0.60
CA LEU A 144 1.31 -7.48 -0.75
C LEU A 144 1.73 -8.27 0.48
N TYR A 145 2.94 -8.02 0.96
CA TYR A 145 3.43 -8.62 2.20
C TYR A 145 2.53 -8.30 3.39
N THR A 146 2.20 -7.02 3.63
CA THR A 146 1.37 -6.62 4.78
C THR A 146 -0.06 -7.16 4.71
N LEU A 147 -0.67 -7.18 3.52
CA LEU A 147 -2.03 -7.69 3.35
C LEU A 147 -2.07 -9.20 3.61
N LEU A 148 -1.11 -9.95 3.06
CA LEU A 148 -1.00 -11.39 3.31
C LEU A 148 -0.72 -11.67 4.79
N LEU A 149 0.14 -10.87 5.44
CA LEU A 149 0.37 -10.97 6.88
C LEU A 149 -0.94 -10.81 7.67
N LEU A 150 -1.76 -9.81 7.31
CA LEU A 150 -3.03 -9.51 7.97
C LEU A 150 -4.14 -10.53 7.63
N ALA A 151 -4.02 -11.23 6.50
CA ALA A 151 -4.97 -12.25 6.06
C ALA A 151 -4.79 -13.60 6.79
N ASN A 152 -3.71 -13.76 7.55
CA ASN A 152 -3.37 -14.97 8.35
C ASN A 152 -3.55 -14.75 9.85
#